data_AF-A0A2N7PWU2-F1
#
_entry.id   AF-A0A2N7PWU2-F1
#
_cell.length_a   1.000
_cell.length_b   1.000
_cell.length_c   1.000
_cell.angle_alpha   90.00
_cell.angle_beta   90.00
_cell.angle_gamma   90.00
#
_symmetry.space_group_name_H-M   'P 1'
#
loop_
_entity.id
_entity.type
_entity.pdbx_description
1 polymer ?
#
loop_
_entity_poly.entity_id
_entity_poly.type
_entity_poly.pdbx_seq_one_letter_code
_entity_poly.pdbx_strand_id
1 'polypeptide(L)'
;LFKGPQITKGYYKAPDLNKEAFDEDGFFKTGDIGKIDEEGFIYITDRKKELIVTAGGKNIAPAPIENALKLSKYISNAYVYGDRKPYLVALVTMNIERVLEFAKENHLHYFDIADLSKNQKILDLFKAEIESVNKTLARYETIKKFSILPHDFSIEGGELTPTLKLKRRIIYKKYMDKIECLYTEEGNCFSC
;
A
#
# COMPACT_ATOMS: atom_id res chain seq x y z
N LEU A 1 8.47 18.17 13.09
CA LEU A 1 8.31 19.64 12.96
C LEU A 1 9.59 20.19 12.34
N PHE A 2 9.49 21.24 11.54
CA PHE A 2 10.66 21.79 10.86
C PHE A 2 10.60 23.32 10.77
N LYS A 3 11.75 23.98 10.96
CA LYS A 3 11.86 25.44 10.91
C LYS A 3 13.19 25.79 10.25
N GLY A 4 13.15 26.69 9.27
CA GLY A 4 14.33 27.09 8.53
C GLY A 4 13.99 28.02 7.36
N PRO A 5 14.99 28.67 6.75
CA PRO A 5 14.79 29.67 5.69
C PRO A 5 14.16 29.12 4.40
N GLN A 6 14.20 27.81 4.19
CA GLN A 6 13.61 27.12 3.05
C GLN A 6 12.10 26.89 3.18
N ILE A 7 11.50 27.15 4.34
CA ILE A 7 10.07 26.92 4.56
C ILE A 7 9.25 28.01 3.86
N THR A 8 8.19 27.60 3.18
CA THR A 8 7.24 28.51 2.52
C THR A 8 6.65 29.52 3.50
N LYS A 9 6.31 30.72 3.02
CA LYS A 9 5.54 31.71 3.79
C LYS A 9 4.08 31.30 4.02
N GLY A 10 3.61 30.28 3.32
CA GLY A 10 2.25 29.74 3.42
C GLY A 10 1.64 29.42 2.05
N TYR A 11 0.45 28.84 2.09
CA TYR A 11 -0.43 28.61 0.96
C TYR A 11 -1.10 29.90 0.50
N TYR A 12 -1.12 30.12 -0.81
CA TYR A 12 -1.72 31.29 -1.43
C TYR A 12 -3.24 31.30 -1.22
N LYS A 13 -3.77 32.41 -0.67
CA LYS A 13 -5.21 32.62 -0.40
C LYS A 13 -5.90 31.52 0.42
N ALA A 14 -5.16 30.82 1.28
CA ALA A 14 -5.71 29.76 2.12
C ALA A 14 -5.32 29.95 3.61
N PRO A 15 -5.96 30.91 4.31
CA PRO A 15 -5.61 31.24 5.70
C PRO A 15 -5.84 30.06 6.66
N ASP A 16 -6.88 29.26 6.45
CA ASP A 16 -7.17 28.10 7.30
C ASP A 16 -6.09 27.01 7.16
N LEU A 17 -5.65 26.73 5.92
CA LEU A 17 -4.55 25.79 5.67
C LEU A 17 -3.23 26.28 6.26
N ASN A 18 -2.98 27.59 6.28
CA ASN A 18 -1.81 28.17 6.93
C ASN A 18 -1.86 27.96 8.44
N LYS A 19 -3.01 28.21 9.07
CA LYS A 19 -3.18 27.98 10.51
C LYS A 19 -3.00 26.51 10.89
N GLU A 20 -3.44 25.58 10.04
CA GLU A 20 -3.23 24.15 10.26
C GLU A 20 -1.76 23.75 10.06
N ALA A 21 -1.07 24.29 9.06
CA ALA A 21 0.26 23.89 8.65
C ALA A 21 1.38 24.32 9.60
N PHE A 22 1.16 25.37 10.39
CA PHE A 22 2.11 25.84 11.40
C PHE A 22 1.59 25.57 12.82
N ASP A 23 2.49 25.41 13.78
CA ASP A 23 2.13 25.45 15.19
C ASP A 23 2.27 26.87 15.77
N GLU A 24 1.97 27.01 17.06
CA GLU A 24 1.98 28.29 17.77
C GLU A 24 3.38 28.93 17.82
N ASP A 25 4.43 28.12 17.73
CA ASP A 25 5.84 28.53 17.73
C ASP A 25 6.41 28.79 16.32
N GLY A 26 5.55 28.68 15.29
CA GLY A 26 5.88 28.92 13.89
C GLY A 26 6.70 27.80 13.24
N PHE A 27 6.70 26.59 13.80
CA PHE A 27 7.26 25.42 13.11
C PHE A 27 6.26 24.88 12.09
N PHE A 28 6.80 24.44 10.95
CA PHE A 28 6.02 23.78 9.91
C PHE A 28 5.79 22.31 10.26
N LYS A 29 4.52 21.89 10.18
CA LYS A 29 4.09 20.50 10.32
C LYS A 29 4.28 19.80 8.98
N THR A 30 5.45 19.18 8.81
CA THR A 30 5.81 18.42 7.59
C THR A 30 4.79 17.33 7.25
N GLY A 31 4.11 16.79 8.27
CA GLY A 31 3.20 15.65 8.12
C GLY A 31 3.93 14.32 7.98
N ASP A 32 5.27 14.34 8.01
CA ASP A 32 6.11 13.14 8.01
C ASP A 32 6.39 12.69 9.45
N ILE A 33 6.41 11.38 9.65
CA ILE A 33 6.80 10.71 10.88
C ILE A 33 8.24 10.25 10.69
N GLY A 34 9.06 10.41 11.72
CA GLY A 34 10.41 9.89 11.70
C GLY A 34 10.90 9.49 13.07
N LYS A 35 12.00 8.74 13.09
CA LYS A 35 12.77 8.39 14.27
C LYS A 35 14.13 9.07 14.22
N ILE A 36 14.64 9.43 15.39
CA ILE A 36 16.02 9.89 15.56
C ILE A 36 16.75 8.77 16.28
N ASP A 37 17.90 8.35 15.76
CA ASP A 37 18.74 7.36 16.45
C ASP A 37 19.67 8.01 17.48
N GLU A 38 20.50 7.19 18.15
CA GLU A 38 21.42 7.64 19.20
C GLU A 38 22.54 8.55 18.66
N GLU A 39 22.84 8.48 17.36
CA GLU A 39 23.84 9.30 16.68
C GLU A 39 23.26 10.61 16.11
N GLY A 40 21.94 10.81 16.23
CA GLY A 40 21.24 12.01 15.78
C GLY A 40 20.79 11.97 14.32
N PHE A 41 20.87 10.83 13.63
CA PHE A 41 20.35 10.68 12.28
C PHE A 41 18.83 10.58 12.28
N ILE A 42 18.21 11.32 11.35
CA ILE A 42 16.77 11.35 11.18
C ILE A 42 16.36 10.38 10.06
N TYR A 43 15.49 9.43 10.40
CA TYR A 43 14.88 8.51 9.43
C TYR A 43 13.41 8.88 9.26
N ILE A 44 13.00 9.24 8.04
CA ILE A 44 11.59 9.41 7.71
C ILE A 44 10.98 8.02 7.51
N THR A 45 10.00 7.68 8.33
CA THR A 45 9.39 6.35 8.37
C THR A 45 8.02 6.30 7.72
N ASP A 46 7.23 7.38 7.77
CA ASP A 46 5.91 7.42 7.15
C ASP A 46 5.31 8.83 7.04
N ARG A 47 4.06 8.93 6.58
CA ARG A 47 3.21 10.12 6.65
C ARG A 47 2.08 9.94 7.64
N LYS A 48 1.88 10.93 8.51
CA LYS A 48 0.84 10.94 9.54
C LYS A 48 -0.57 10.72 8.99
N LYS A 49 -0.86 11.21 7.78
CA LYS A 49 -2.16 11.05 7.12
C LYS A 49 -2.35 9.70 6.41
N GLU A 50 -1.29 8.90 6.30
CA GLU A 50 -1.30 7.59 5.61
C GLU A 50 -1.20 6.40 6.56
N LEU A 51 -1.02 6.64 7.87
CA LEU A 51 -1.06 5.60 8.89
C LEU A 51 -2.41 4.87 8.88
N ILE A 52 -2.32 3.54 8.95
CA ILE A 52 -3.47 2.69 9.19
C ILE A 52 -3.67 2.59 10.71
N VAL A 53 -4.88 2.89 11.18
CA VAL A 53 -5.27 2.64 12.57
C VAL A 53 -6.24 1.47 12.57
N THR A 54 -5.79 0.29 12.99
CA THR A 54 -6.63 -0.90 13.00
C THR A 54 -7.75 -0.78 14.06
N ALA A 55 -8.78 -1.62 13.97
CA ALA A 55 -9.85 -1.67 14.99
C ALA A 55 -9.32 -1.97 16.40
N GLY A 56 -8.17 -2.65 16.50
CA GLY A 56 -7.46 -2.90 17.75
C GLY A 56 -6.56 -1.75 18.23
N GLY A 57 -6.62 -0.57 17.59
CA GLY A 57 -5.86 0.61 17.97
C GLY A 57 -4.37 0.58 17.64
N LYS A 58 -3.92 -0.32 16.74
CA LYS A 58 -2.52 -0.35 16.29
C LYS A 58 -2.31 0.63 15.15
N ASN A 59 -1.28 1.47 15.28
CA ASN A 59 -0.81 2.36 14.23
C ASN A 59 0.21 1.61 13.37
N ILE A 60 -0.07 1.48 12.08
CA ILE A 60 0.76 0.72 11.14
C ILE A 60 1.10 1.59 9.95
N ALA A 61 2.38 1.60 9.60
CA ALA A 61 2.87 2.23 8.39
C ALA A 61 2.74 1.26 7.21
N PRO A 62 1.91 1.55 6.19
CA PRO A 62 1.73 0.61 5.08
C PRO A 62 2.91 0.61 4.09
N ALA A 63 3.57 1.76 3.90
CA ALA A 63 4.61 1.90 2.87
C ALA A 63 5.80 0.93 3.03
N PRO A 64 6.34 0.66 4.24
CA PRO A 64 7.36 -0.38 4.43
C PRO A 64 6.90 -1.78 3.98
N ILE A 65 5.65 -2.16 4.29
CA ILE A 65 5.07 -3.46 3.94
C ILE A 65 4.90 -3.56 2.41
N GLU A 66 4.35 -2.51 1.79
CA GLU A 66 4.16 -2.43 0.33
C GLU A 66 5.48 -2.48 -0.42
N ASN A 67 6.49 -1.74 0.06
CA ASN A 67 7.82 -1.76 -0.54
C ASN A 67 8.48 -3.13 -0.39
N ALA A 68 8.32 -3.81 0.74
CA ALA A 68 8.83 -5.17 0.94
C ALA A 68 8.18 -6.17 -0.03
N LEU A 69 6.86 -6.08 -0.24
CA LEU A 69 6.16 -6.88 -1.26
C LEU A 69 6.70 -6.63 -2.66
N LYS A 70 6.96 -5.37 -3.01
CA LYS A 70 7.50 -4.96 -4.32
C LYS A 70 8.96 -5.38 -4.56
N LEU A 71 9.65 -5.93 -3.57
CA LEU A 71 10.95 -6.58 -3.78
C LEU A 71 10.80 -7.92 -4.50
N SER A 72 9.62 -8.53 -4.45
CA SER A 72 9.31 -9.71 -5.25
C SER A 72 9.30 -9.36 -6.74
N LYS A 73 9.99 -10.16 -7.56
CA LYS A 73 9.99 -9.98 -9.02
C LYS A 73 8.60 -10.15 -9.65
N TYR A 74 7.67 -10.82 -8.97
CA TYR A 74 6.32 -11.09 -9.48
C TYR A 74 5.30 -9.99 -9.15
N ILE A 75 5.59 -9.13 -8.16
CA ILE A 75 4.66 -8.09 -7.69
C ILE A 75 5.08 -6.75 -8.29
N SER A 76 4.21 -6.13 -9.09
CA SER A 76 4.48 -4.79 -9.65
C SER A 76 4.14 -3.68 -8.64
N ASN A 77 2.92 -3.72 -8.10
CA ASN A 77 2.46 -2.82 -7.06
C ASN A 77 1.71 -3.57 -5.95
N ALA A 78 1.75 -3.00 -4.76
CA ALA A 78 1.04 -3.48 -3.60
C ALA A 78 0.33 -2.30 -2.92
N TYR A 79 -0.91 -2.51 -2.50
CA TYR A 79 -1.70 -1.59 -1.71
C TYR A 79 -2.23 -2.30 -0.46
N VAL A 80 -1.77 -1.88 0.71
CA VAL A 80 -2.16 -2.43 2.00
C VAL A 80 -3.28 -1.58 2.59
N TYR A 81 -4.30 -2.25 3.11
CA TYR A 81 -5.44 -1.64 3.76
C TYR A 81 -5.76 -2.35 5.08
N GLY A 82 -6.24 -1.59 6.05
CA GLY A 82 -6.73 -2.13 7.32
C GLY A 82 -7.30 -1.07 8.25
N ASP A 83 -7.66 0.11 7.74
CA ASP A 83 -8.13 1.22 8.57
C ASP A 83 -9.47 0.85 9.21
N ARG A 84 -9.54 0.90 10.54
CA ARG A 84 -10.68 0.48 11.35
C ARG A 84 -11.13 -0.96 11.09
N LYS A 85 -10.23 -1.81 10.59
CA LYS A 85 -10.44 -3.24 10.35
C LYS A 85 -9.67 -4.11 11.35
N PRO A 86 -10.08 -5.37 11.57
CA PRO A 86 -9.42 -6.26 12.55
C PRO A 86 -8.00 -6.68 12.14
N TYR A 87 -7.68 -6.64 10.85
CA TYR A 87 -6.39 -7.05 10.30
C TYR A 87 -6.09 -6.37 8.96
N LEU A 88 -4.83 -6.48 8.52
CA LEU A 88 -4.41 -5.97 7.21
C LEU A 88 -4.77 -6.93 6.08
N VAL A 89 -5.16 -6.35 4.95
CA VAL A 89 -5.33 -7.02 3.67
C VAL A 89 -4.52 -6.29 2.60
N ALA A 90 -4.24 -6.96 1.49
CA ALA A 90 -3.49 -6.36 0.38
C ALA A 90 -4.19 -6.55 -0.97
N LEU A 91 -4.17 -5.51 -1.79
CA LEU A 91 -4.33 -5.64 -3.24
C LEU A 91 -2.93 -5.67 -3.86
N VAL A 92 -2.68 -6.63 -4.74
CA VAL A 92 -1.40 -6.78 -5.42
C VAL A 92 -1.62 -6.87 -6.92
N THR A 93 -0.70 -6.28 -7.69
CA THR A 93 -0.72 -6.34 -9.16
C THR A 93 0.46 -7.17 -9.65
N MET A 94 0.30 -7.79 -10.81
CA MET A 94 1.31 -8.67 -11.39
C MET A 94 2.34 -7.88 -12.18
N ASN A 95 3.62 -8.21 -12.00
CA ASN A 95 4.61 -7.97 -13.03
C ASN A 95 4.35 -8.97 -14.17
N ILE A 96 3.67 -8.49 -15.22
CA ILE A 96 3.17 -9.35 -16.30
C ILE A 96 4.29 -10.12 -16.97
N GLU A 97 5.44 -9.50 -17.24
CA GLU A 97 6.57 -10.17 -17.88
C GLU A 97 7.03 -11.39 -17.06
N ARG A 98 7.28 -11.20 -15.75
CA ARG A 98 7.75 -12.26 -14.85
C ARG A 98 6.71 -13.34 -14.59
N VAL A 99 5.44 -12.97 -14.52
CA VAL A 99 4.34 -13.92 -14.32
C VAL A 99 4.10 -14.75 -15.58
N LEU A 100 4.23 -14.17 -16.77
CA LEU A 100 4.13 -14.91 -18.04
C LEU A 100 5.30 -15.90 -18.23
N GLU A 101 6.52 -15.51 -17.84
CA GLU A 101 7.68 -16.41 -17.79
C GLU A 101 7.37 -17.63 -16.90
N PHE A 102 6.92 -17.39 -15.66
CA PHE A 102 6.54 -18.45 -14.72
C PHE A 102 5.42 -19.34 -15.26
N ALA A 103 4.39 -18.74 -15.86
CA ALA A 103 3.26 -19.45 -16.44
C ALA A 103 3.70 -20.39 -17.57
N LYS A 104 4.63 -19.94 -18.43
CA LYS A 104 5.21 -20.73 -19.50
C LYS A 104 6.03 -21.90 -18.97
N GLU A 105 6.91 -21.66 -17.99
CA GLU A 105 7.74 -22.70 -17.36
C GLU A 105 6.90 -23.76 -16.65
N ASN A 106 5.74 -23.39 -16.12
CA ASN A 106 4.83 -24.27 -15.39
C ASN A 106 3.69 -24.83 -16.23
N HIS A 107 3.73 -24.63 -17.56
CA HIS A 107 2.74 -25.07 -18.53
C HIS A 107 1.30 -24.70 -18.14
N LEU A 108 1.10 -23.45 -17.71
CA LEU A 108 -0.22 -22.93 -17.35
C LEU A 108 -1.04 -22.60 -18.58
N HIS A 109 -2.28 -23.10 -18.59
CA HIS A 109 -3.29 -22.70 -19.55
C HIS A 109 -4.09 -21.51 -18.99
N TYR A 110 -4.23 -20.47 -19.78
CA TYR A 110 -5.01 -19.28 -19.48
C TYR A 110 -5.50 -18.62 -20.77
N PHE A 111 -6.62 -17.92 -20.73
CA PHE A 111 -7.18 -17.21 -21.89
C PHE A 111 -6.68 -15.76 -21.99
N ASP A 112 -6.57 -15.11 -20.85
CA ASP A 112 -6.12 -13.73 -20.72
C ASP A 112 -5.49 -13.51 -19.32
N ILE A 113 -5.08 -12.27 -19.05
CA ILE A 113 -4.47 -11.88 -17.77
C ILE A 113 -5.46 -11.96 -16.61
N ALA A 114 -6.75 -11.72 -16.87
CA ALA A 114 -7.76 -11.77 -15.82
C ALA A 114 -7.98 -13.22 -15.35
N ASP A 115 -8.02 -14.16 -16.28
CA ASP A 115 -8.02 -15.60 -15.99
C ASP A 115 -6.73 -16.03 -15.28
N LEU A 116 -5.58 -15.58 -15.76
CA LEU A 116 -4.29 -15.88 -15.13
C LEU A 116 -4.20 -15.41 -13.67
N SER A 117 -4.77 -14.25 -13.34
CA SER A 117 -4.82 -13.72 -11.97
C SER A 117 -5.66 -14.57 -11.00
N LYS A 118 -6.55 -15.43 -11.53
CA LYS A 118 -7.38 -16.36 -10.76
C LYS A 118 -6.81 -17.78 -10.75
N ASN A 119 -5.76 -18.05 -11.51
CA ASN A 119 -5.15 -19.38 -11.61
C ASN A 119 -4.56 -19.81 -10.26
N GLN A 120 -4.85 -21.03 -9.81
CA GLN A 120 -4.41 -21.53 -8.51
C GLN A 120 -2.89 -21.48 -8.33
N LYS A 121 -2.09 -21.83 -9.34
CA LYS A 121 -0.61 -21.77 -9.22
C LYS A 121 -0.11 -20.34 -9.06
N ILE A 122 -0.79 -19.36 -9.66
CA ILE A 122 -0.46 -17.93 -9.49
C ILE A 122 -0.87 -17.45 -8.11
N LEU A 123 -2.05 -17.85 -7.63
CA LEU A 123 -2.47 -17.56 -6.25
C LEU A 123 -1.48 -18.14 -5.23
N ASP A 124 -1.03 -19.38 -5.42
CA ASP A 124 -0.07 -20.04 -4.55
C ASP A 124 1.30 -19.34 -4.60
N LEU A 125 1.75 -18.91 -5.78
CA LEU A 125 2.97 -18.13 -5.95
C LEU A 125 2.92 -16.83 -5.14
N PHE A 126 1.87 -16.02 -5.34
CA PHE A 126 1.72 -14.75 -4.63
C PHE A 126 1.51 -14.94 -3.13
N LYS A 127 0.82 -16.01 -2.72
CA LYS A 127 0.69 -16.39 -1.32
C LYS A 127 2.06 -16.65 -0.69
N ALA A 128 2.94 -17.40 -1.37
CA ALA A 128 4.29 -17.66 -0.88
C ALA A 128 5.13 -16.38 -0.73
N GLU A 129 5.03 -15.45 -1.69
CA GLU A 129 5.70 -14.13 -1.63
C GLU A 129 5.21 -13.30 -0.43
N ILE A 130 3.89 -13.26 -0.21
CA ILE A 130 3.28 -12.54 0.93
C ILE A 130 3.66 -13.20 2.26
N GLU A 131 3.67 -14.54 2.32
CA GLU A 131 4.09 -15.28 3.51
C GLU A 131 5.57 -15.03 3.84
N SER A 132 6.43 -14.90 2.83
CA SER A 132 7.83 -14.53 3.02
C SER A 132 7.97 -13.16 3.69
N VAL A 133 7.23 -12.16 3.21
CA VAL A 133 7.19 -10.82 3.83
C VAL A 133 6.58 -10.89 5.23
N ASN A 134 5.48 -11.61 5.43
CA ASN A 134 4.84 -11.73 6.74
C ASN A 134 5.77 -12.29 7.83
N LYS A 135 6.76 -13.12 7.49
CA LYS A 135 7.76 -13.65 8.43
C LYS A 135 8.69 -12.58 9.01
N THR A 136 8.83 -11.43 8.32
CA THR A 136 9.69 -10.33 8.77
C THR A 136 8.92 -9.26 9.57
N LEU A 137 7.59 -9.39 9.66
CA LEU A 137 6.69 -8.41 10.24
C LEU A 137 6.21 -8.82 11.65
N ALA A 138 5.85 -7.83 12.46
CA ALA A 138 5.14 -8.11 13.70
C ALA A 138 3.78 -8.74 13.41
N ARG A 139 3.26 -9.59 14.32
CA ARG A 139 1.99 -10.31 14.13
C ARG A 139 0.82 -9.40 13.70
N TYR A 140 0.75 -8.18 14.24
CA TYR A 140 -0.32 -7.23 13.93
C TYR A 140 -0.13 -6.49 12.59
N GLU A 141 1.05 -6.57 11.98
CA GLU A 141 1.38 -6.00 10.66
C GLU A 141 1.26 -7.04 9.54
N THR A 142 1.06 -8.32 9.88
CA THR A 142 0.92 -9.38 8.87
C THR A 142 -0.37 -9.21 8.05
N ILE A 143 -0.23 -9.41 6.74
CA ILE A 143 -1.34 -9.45 5.78
C ILE A 143 -2.05 -10.79 5.92
N LYS A 144 -3.36 -10.76 6.20
CA LYS A 144 -4.17 -11.98 6.41
C LYS A 144 -4.80 -12.52 5.14
N LYS A 145 -5.22 -11.64 4.25
CA LYS A 145 -5.88 -11.98 2.99
C LYS A 145 -5.43 -11.00 1.92
N PHE A 146 -5.45 -11.43 0.67
CA PHE A 146 -5.04 -10.61 -0.46
C PHE A 146 -5.89 -10.90 -1.69
N SER A 147 -5.88 -9.97 -2.65
CA SER A 147 -6.45 -10.16 -3.98
C SER A 147 -5.42 -9.74 -5.02
N ILE A 148 -5.27 -10.56 -6.07
CA ILE A 148 -4.51 -10.20 -7.25
C ILE A 148 -5.43 -9.40 -8.19
N LEU A 149 -4.97 -8.26 -8.67
CA LEU A 149 -5.68 -7.45 -9.64
C LEU A 149 -5.23 -7.81 -11.07
N PRO A 150 -6.16 -7.85 -12.05
CA PRO A 150 -5.85 -8.21 -13.43
C PRO A 150 -5.10 -7.11 -14.20
N HIS A 151 -5.08 -5.89 -13.67
CA HIS A 151 -4.41 -4.74 -14.27
C HIS A 151 -3.51 -4.07 -13.24
N ASP A 152 -2.40 -3.52 -13.74
CA ASP A 152 -1.50 -2.75 -12.90
C ASP A 152 -2.06 -1.34 -12.61
N PHE A 153 -1.56 -0.72 -11.54
CA PHE A 153 -1.83 0.68 -11.24
C PHE A 153 -1.12 1.57 -12.25
N SER A 154 -1.82 2.59 -12.75
CA SER A 154 -1.26 3.52 -13.73
C SER A 154 -1.57 4.97 -13.40
N ILE A 155 -0.90 5.88 -14.10
CA ILE A 155 -1.17 7.31 -14.00
C ILE A 155 -2.50 7.61 -14.71
N GLU A 156 -2.74 7.02 -15.89
CA GLU A 156 -3.99 7.21 -16.65
C GLU A 156 -5.20 6.64 -15.92
N GLY A 157 -5.05 5.49 -15.26
CA GLY A 157 -6.09 4.85 -14.44
C GLY A 157 -6.41 5.60 -13.14
N GLY A 158 -5.56 6.56 -12.77
CA GLY A 158 -5.74 7.45 -11.63
C GLY A 158 -5.27 6.86 -10.30
N GLU A 159 -4.74 5.63 -10.27
CA GLU A 159 -4.19 5.02 -9.06
C GLU A 159 -2.84 5.60 -8.67
N LEU A 160 -2.07 6.12 -9.63
CA LEU A 160 -0.75 6.70 -9.39
C LEU A 160 -0.74 8.23 -9.55
N THR A 161 0.13 8.88 -8.79
CA THR A 161 0.58 10.26 -9.09
C THR A 161 1.53 10.24 -10.30
N PRO A 162 1.80 11.41 -10.93
CA PRO A 162 2.87 11.50 -11.93
C PRO A 162 4.25 11.05 -11.42
N THR A 163 4.45 11.10 -10.11
CA THR A 163 5.65 10.61 -9.42
C THR A 163 5.54 9.15 -8.96
N LEU A 164 4.59 8.39 -9.52
CA LEU A 164 4.36 6.96 -9.28
C LEU A 164 4.00 6.58 -7.83
N LYS A 165 3.51 7.54 -7.03
CA LYS A 165 3.02 7.27 -5.67
C LYS A 165 1.55 6.84 -5.70
N LEU A 166 1.17 5.95 -4.79
CA LEU A 166 -0.20 5.47 -4.65
C LEU A 166 -1.16 6.60 -4.24
N LYS A 167 -2.23 6.81 -4.99
CA LYS A 167 -3.38 7.62 -4.61
C LYS A 167 -4.35 6.78 -3.80
N ARG A 168 -3.99 6.48 -2.55
CA ARG A 168 -4.71 5.55 -1.64
C ARG A 168 -6.23 5.73 -1.62
N ARG A 169 -6.72 6.98 -1.53
CA ARG A 169 -8.17 7.29 -1.53
C ARG A 169 -8.86 6.84 -2.84
N ILE A 170 -8.19 7.00 -3.97
CA ILE A 170 -8.72 6.61 -5.28
C ILE A 170 -8.70 5.09 -5.41
N ILE A 171 -7.59 4.44 -5.02
CA ILE A 171 -7.46 2.98 -5.02
C ILE A 171 -8.55 2.34 -4.14
N TYR A 172 -8.70 2.81 -2.89
CA TYR A 172 -9.76 2.33 -1.99
C TYR A 172 -11.14 2.47 -2.62
N LYS A 173 -11.48 3.63 -3.17
CA LYS A 173 -12.78 3.86 -3.78
C LYS A 173 -13.02 2.95 -4.99
N LYS A 174 -12.00 2.75 -5.84
CA LYS A 174 -12.10 1.94 -7.07
C LYS A 174 -12.22 0.45 -6.79
N TYR A 175 -11.55 -0.03 -5.74
CA TYR A 175 -11.48 -1.46 -5.41
C TYR A 175 -12.18 -1.79 -4.09
N MET A 176 -13.10 -0.93 -3.64
CA MET A 176 -13.78 -1.06 -2.35
C MET A 176 -14.44 -2.42 -2.21
N ASP A 177 -15.17 -2.87 -3.22
CA ASP A 177 -15.88 -4.15 -3.20
C ASP A 177 -14.92 -5.33 -3.01
N LYS A 178 -13.77 -5.31 -3.68
CA LYS A 178 -12.72 -6.33 -3.52
C LYS A 178 -12.13 -6.30 -2.12
N ILE A 179 -11.81 -5.11 -1.59
CA ILE A 179 -11.24 -4.93 -0.26
C ILE A 179 -12.22 -5.41 0.81
N GLU A 180 -13.48 -5.00 0.73
CA GLU A 180 -14.53 -5.38 1.68
C GLU A 180 -14.81 -6.89 1.63
N CYS A 181 -14.77 -7.50 0.45
CA CYS A 181 -14.91 -8.95 0.30
C CYS A 181 -13.82 -9.73 1.07
N LEU A 182 -12.59 -9.21 1.16
CA LEU A 182 -11.51 -9.82 1.95
C LEU A 182 -11.81 -9.81 3.47
N TYR A 183 -12.80 -9.06 3.94
CA TYR A 183 -13.24 -9.08 5.34
C TYR A 183 -14.46 -9.97 5.61
N THR A 184 -15.04 -10.59 4.57
CA THR A 184 -16.15 -11.53 4.72
C THR A 184 -15.65 -12.94 5.08
N GLU A 185 -16.52 -13.75 5.70
CA GLU A 185 -16.20 -15.11 6.16
C GLU A 185 -15.79 -16.03 4.99
N GLU A 186 -16.38 -15.85 3.82
CA GLU A 186 -16.13 -16.73 2.66
C GLU A 186 -14.83 -16.41 1.93
N GLY A 187 -14.29 -15.18 2.02
CA GLY A 187 -12.98 -14.79 1.47
C GLY A 187 -12.77 -15.00 -0.04
N ASN A 188 -13.74 -15.59 -0.76
CA ASN A 188 -13.69 -15.96 -2.16
C ASN A 188 -14.24 -14.83 -3.02
N CYS A 189 -13.42 -13.83 -3.30
CA CYS A 189 -13.76 -12.73 -4.19
C CYS A 189 -13.58 -13.10 -5.68
N PHE A 190 -14.09 -14.26 -6.12
CA PHE A 190 -13.93 -14.71 -7.52
C PHE A 190 -15.03 -14.20 -8.47
N SER A 191 -16.11 -13.65 -7.93
CA SER A 191 -17.29 -13.21 -8.67
C SER A 191 -17.70 -11.78 -8.30
N CYS A 192 -17.11 -10.80 -8.98
CA CYS A 192 -17.72 -9.52 -9.34
C CYS A 192 -17.06 -9.07 -10.64
#